data_AF-A0A913ZUK9-F1
#
_entry.id   AF-A0A913ZUK9-F1
#
_cell.length_a   1.000
_cell.length_b   1.000
_cell.length_c   1.000
_cell.angle_alpha   90.00
_cell.angle_beta   90.00
_cell.angle_gamma   90.00
#
_symmetry.space_group_name_H-M   'P 1'
#
loop_
_entity.id
_entity.type
_entity.pdbx_description
1 polymer ?
#
loop_
_entity_poly.entity_id
_entity_poly.type
_entity_poly.pdbx_seq_one_letter_code
_entity_poly.pdbx_strand_id
1 'polypeptide(L)'
;MGKESLRDHLDGNELDLSLSNLTKVPVKELAALPKATRLDLSCNQLTSLPDNFCTLTHIVKIDLSNNSLTCLPENIGNLQNLQHLDLLDNQLEHLPISFANLRNLRWLDLKDNDNLDKDLKRVAGDCLDDKQCRECAKRVVAYMSAIQTELETQKLKKLEKEKKKAAAREKKQEALRKEKQVQKQLERQKKTEEYEAAMAAKRRKEEKKERKNAKAAGQKANGVQHTPVKTKSGSSCLVVFITLCVTLVALGLGIYFFCESDKANALCVDLQWVIDTVVTTTKERTQQLRDKIASYM
;
A
#
# COMPACT_ATOMS: atom_id res chain seq x y z
N MET A 1 26.58 28.67 31.21
CA MET A 1 26.79 29.64 30.12
C MET A 1 25.83 30.78 30.30
N GLY A 2 26.34 32.02 30.39
CA GLY A 2 25.51 33.21 30.28
C GLY A 2 24.77 33.19 28.95
N LYS A 3 23.61 33.85 28.86
CA LYS A 3 22.79 33.94 27.66
C LYS A 3 23.49 34.79 26.58
N GLU A 4 24.62 34.34 26.05
CA GLU A 4 25.08 34.82 24.77
C GLU A 4 24.09 34.34 23.72
N SER A 5 23.58 35.26 22.92
CA SER A 5 22.68 34.90 21.85
C SER A 5 23.50 34.21 20.77
N LEU A 6 22.99 33.13 20.17
CA LEU A 6 23.62 32.54 18.98
C LEU A 6 23.82 33.56 17.84
N ARG A 7 23.09 34.70 17.89
CA ARG A 7 23.26 35.82 16.96
C ARG A 7 24.59 36.55 17.13
N ASP A 8 25.19 36.50 18.31
CA ASP A 8 26.45 37.19 18.61
C ASP A 8 27.64 36.49 17.92
N HIS A 9 27.45 35.21 17.59
CA HIS A 9 28.40 34.35 16.90
C HIS A 9 28.18 34.30 15.37
N LEU A 10 27.21 35.07 14.85
CA LEU A 10 26.87 35.11 13.43
C LEU A 10 27.58 36.28 12.74
N ASP A 11 28.56 35.98 11.88
CA ASP A 11 29.17 36.96 10.98
C ASP A 11 28.71 36.72 9.53
N GLY A 12 27.96 37.68 8.98
CA GLY A 12 27.36 37.57 7.66
C GLY A 12 26.40 36.38 7.54
N ASN A 13 26.88 35.29 6.94
CA ASN A 13 26.15 34.04 6.74
C ASN A 13 26.81 32.83 7.44
N GLU A 14 27.82 33.09 8.27
CA GLU A 14 28.65 32.10 8.94
C GLU A 14 28.41 32.18 10.45
N LEU A 15 28.01 31.06 11.02
CA LEU A 15 27.76 30.92 12.44
C LEU A 15 28.87 30.06 13.02
N ASP A 16 29.73 30.68 13.82
CA ASP A 16 30.85 30.04 14.48
C ASP A 16 30.44 29.53 15.86
N LEU A 17 30.36 28.21 16.01
CA LEU A 17 30.15 27.54 17.30
C LEU A 17 31.32 26.60 17.59
N SER A 18 32.48 26.86 16.99
CA SER A 18 33.70 26.12 17.28
C SER A 18 34.11 26.32 18.75
N LEU A 19 34.83 25.34 19.32
CA LEU A 19 35.42 25.43 20.67
C LEU A 19 34.41 25.77 21.80
N SER A 20 33.13 25.51 21.57
CA SER A 20 32.04 25.91 22.47
C SER A 20 31.70 24.84 23.51
N ASN A 21 32.51 23.78 23.62
CA ASN A 21 32.28 22.64 24.52
C ASN A 21 30.88 22.02 24.36
N LEU A 22 30.33 22.04 23.14
CA LEU A 22 29.01 21.52 22.86
C LEU A 22 29.04 20.00 22.93
N THR A 23 28.11 19.43 23.69
CA THR A 23 27.81 17.99 23.70
C THR A 23 26.60 17.65 22.85
N LYS A 24 25.78 18.66 22.50
CA LYS A 24 24.60 18.55 21.63
C LYS A 24 24.47 19.81 20.79
N VAL A 25 23.99 19.65 19.57
CA VAL A 25 23.74 20.76 18.64
C VAL A 25 22.41 21.45 18.98
N PRO A 26 22.37 22.79 19.11
CA PRO A 26 21.14 23.57 19.37
C PRO A 26 20.28 23.76 18.10
N VAL A 27 19.75 22.66 17.56
CA VAL A 27 19.04 22.65 16.25
C VAL A 27 17.84 23.60 16.20
N LYS A 28 17.11 23.74 17.30
CA LYS A 28 15.92 24.62 17.34
C LYS A 28 16.30 26.08 17.11
N GLU A 29 17.39 26.49 17.71
CA GLU A 29 17.90 27.84 17.61
C GLU A 29 18.57 28.08 16.26
N LEU A 30 19.29 27.10 15.73
CA LEU A 30 19.83 27.13 14.36
C LEU A 30 18.72 27.28 13.31
N ALA A 31 17.61 26.55 13.48
CA ALA A 31 16.45 26.65 12.59
C ALA A 31 15.80 28.05 12.61
N ALA A 32 15.98 28.81 13.70
CA ALA A 32 15.50 30.19 13.81
C ALA A 32 16.45 31.23 13.17
N LEU A 33 17.57 30.79 12.59
CA LEU A 33 18.58 31.63 11.94
C LEU A 33 18.76 31.25 10.45
N PRO A 34 17.75 31.44 9.58
CA PRO A 34 17.82 31.01 8.18
C PRO A 34 18.90 31.70 7.35
N LYS A 35 19.53 32.77 7.87
CA LYS A 35 20.68 33.44 7.25
C LYS A 35 22.01 32.69 7.46
N ALA A 36 22.09 31.84 8.49
CA ALA A 36 23.27 31.03 8.78
C ALA A 36 23.33 29.87 7.79
N THR A 37 24.10 30.04 6.72
CA THR A 37 24.26 29.02 5.66
C THR A 37 25.58 28.28 5.79
N ARG A 38 26.53 28.79 6.59
CA ARG A 38 27.77 28.13 6.96
C ARG A 38 27.75 27.95 8.48
N LEU A 39 28.01 26.73 8.92
CA LEU A 39 27.96 26.36 10.32
C LEU A 39 29.27 25.70 10.70
N ASP A 40 30.01 26.33 11.59
CA ASP A 40 31.20 25.74 12.19
C ASP A 40 30.83 25.14 13.56
N LEU A 41 30.96 23.83 13.68
CA LEU A 41 30.78 23.06 14.91
C LEU A 41 32.07 22.29 15.27
N SER A 42 33.20 22.70 14.70
CA SER A 42 34.49 22.05 14.91
C SER A 42 34.97 22.16 16.36
N CYS A 43 35.88 21.27 16.75
CA CYS A 43 36.52 21.29 18.08
C CYS A 43 35.52 21.29 19.24
N ASN A 44 34.47 20.47 19.15
CA ASN A 44 33.46 20.29 20.20
C ASN A 44 33.51 18.84 20.75
N GLN A 45 32.55 18.47 21.58
CA GLN A 45 32.44 17.14 22.21
C GLN A 45 31.21 16.40 21.68
N LEU A 46 30.89 16.58 20.39
CA LEU A 46 29.72 15.96 19.78
C LEU A 46 30.00 14.48 19.51
N THR A 47 29.17 13.59 20.06
CA THR A 47 29.24 12.14 19.81
C THR A 47 28.23 11.65 18.77
N SER A 48 27.17 12.43 18.56
CA SER A 48 26.13 12.19 17.55
C SER A 48 25.46 13.50 17.18
N LEU A 49 24.91 13.58 15.98
CA LEU A 49 23.99 14.65 15.61
C LEU A 49 22.55 14.21 15.90
N PRO A 50 21.67 15.11 16.38
CA PRO A 50 20.27 14.77 16.62
C PRO A 50 19.51 14.56 15.30
N ASP A 51 18.46 13.73 15.31
CA ASP A 51 17.68 13.38 14.10
C ASP A 51 17.09 14.59 13.36
N ASN A 52 16.74 15.65 14.10
CA ASN A 52 16.20 16.88 13.54
C ASN A 52 17.27 17.79 12.93
N PHE A 53 18.58 17.49 13.07
CA PHE A 53 19.65 18.25 12.43
C PHE A 53 19.47 18.34 10.92
N CYS A 54 18.99 17.25 10.31
CA CYS A 54 18.74 17.16 8.88
C CYS A 54 17.53 17.99 8.39
N THR A 55 16.85 18.72 9.29
CA THR A 55 15.81 19.70 8.93
C THR A 55 16.38 21.06 8.53
N LEU A 56 17.67 21.31 8.81
CA LEU A 56 18.38 22.55 8.50
C LEU A 56 18.78 22.62 7.01
N THR A 57 17.81 22.47 6.11
CA THR A 57 18.01 22.32 4.66
C THR A 57 18.59 23.56 3.96
N HIS A 58 18.65 24.70 4.66
CA HIS A 58 19.25 25.95 4.17
C HIS A 58 20.78 25.97 4.30
N ILE A 59 21.37 25.03 5.04
CA ILE A 59 22.82 24.98 5.24
C ILE A 59 23.54 24.50 3.96
N VAL A 60 24.65 25.18 3.65
CA VAL A 60 25.49 24.96 2.48
C VAL A 60 26.89 24.46 2.88
N LYS A 61 27.41 24.87 4.03
CA LYS A 61 28.69 24.39 4.56
C LYS A 61 28.55 23.99 6.02
N ILE A 62 29.11 22.83 6.37
CA ILE A 62 29.17 22.34 7.74
C ILE A 62 30.61 21.92 8.01
N ASP A 63 31.19 22.42 9.08
CA ASP A 63 32.41 21.90 9.67
C ASP A 63 32.07 21.16 10.97
N LEU A 64 32.39 19.87 11.03
CA LEU A 64 32.24 19.00 12.20
C LEU A 64 33.58 18.36 12.58
N SER A 65 34.70 18.91 12.11
CA SER A 65 36.04 18.39 12.36
C SER A 65 36.38 18.39 13.86
N ASN A 66 37.29 17.52 14.28
CA ASN A 66 37.77 17.42 15.66
C ASN A 66 36.61 17.26 16.67
N ASN A 67 35.76 16.27 16.44
CA ASN A 67 34.67 15.88 17.33
C ASN A 67 34.82 14.39 17.69
N SER A 68 33.79 13.76 18.23
CA SER A 68 33.79 12.32 18.54
C SER A 68 32.58 11.62 17.92
N LEU A 69 32.16 12.06 16.73
CA LEU A 69 31.00 11.50 16.05
C LEU A 69 31.27 10.04 15.67
N THR A 70 30.41 9.13 16.12
CA THR A 70 30.50 7.70 15.76
C THR A 70 29.63 7.34 14.57
N CYS A 71 28.56 8.09 14.35
CA CYS A 71 27.67 7.97 13.20
C CYS A 71 27.05 9.31 12.82
N LEU A 72 26.58 9.39 11.56
CA LEU A 72 25.71 10.47 11.09
C LEU A 72 24.24 10.02 11.10
N PRO A 73 23.27 10.94 11.23
CA PRO A 73 21.86 10.60 11.17
C PRO A 73 21.49 9.95 9.83
N GLU A 74 20.60 8.95 9.87
CA GLU A 74 20.13 8.22 8.68
C GLU A 74 19.54 9.14 7.59
N ASN A 75 19.13 10.35 7.94
CA ASN A 75 18.50 11.32 7.05
C ASN A 75 19.45 12.46 6.59
N ILE A 76 20.78 12.31 6.74
CA ILE A 76 21.74 13.36 6.33
C ILE A 76 21.57 13.78 4.87
N GLY A 77 21.14 12.86 4.00
CA GLY A 77 20.78 13.12 2.60
C GLY A 77 19.70 14.18 2.36
N ASN A 78 18.95 14.59 3.38
CA ASN A 78 17.95 15.65 3.29
C ASN A 78 18.56 17.05 3.18
N LEU A 79 19.84 17.22 3.52
CA LEU A 79 20.59 18.47 3.36
C LEU A 79 20.97 18.69 1.90
N GLN A 80 19.98 18.85 1.03
CA GLN A 80 20.16 18.88 -0.43
C GLN A 80 21.02 20.05 -0.92
N ASN A 81 21.13 21.13 -0.15
CA ASN A 81 21.94 22.30 -0.48
C ASN A 81 23.38 22.21 0.02
N LEU A 82 23.74 21.16 0.78
CA LEU A 82 25.07 20.99 1.35
C LEU A 82 26.10 20.80 0.24
N GLN A 83 27.12 21.64 0.25
CA GLN A 83 28.22 21.66 -0.72
C GLN A 83 29.58 21.34 -0.09
N HIS A 84 29.73 21.59 1.21
CA HIS A 84 30.97 21.36 1.94
C HIS A 84 30.64 20.70 3.28
N LEU A 85 31.28 19.58 3.56
CA LEU A 85 31.13 18.83 4.80
C LEU A 85 32.51 18.38 5.28
N ASP A 86 32.97 18.92 6.39
CA ASP A 86 34.19 18.47 7.05
C ASP A 86 33.85 17.53 8.21
N LEU A 87 34.45 16.35 8.19
CA LEU A 87 34.31 15.29 9.21
C LEU A 87 35.69 14.76 9.63
N LEU A 88 36.76 15.52 9.37
CA LEU A 88 38.12 15.22 9.82
C LEU A 88 38.15 14.92 11.33
N ASP A 89 38.97 13.97 11.74
CA ASP A 89 39.21 13.63 13.16
C ASP A 89 37.90 13.40 13.95
N ASN A 90 37.25 12.30 13.59
CA ASN A 90 36.04 11.80 14.23
C ASN A 90 36.15 10.27 14.38
N GLN A 91 35.10 9.60 14.84
CA GLN A 91 35.10 8.15 15.09
C GLN A 91 34.09 7.42 14.21
N LEU A 92 33.81 7.94 13.00
CA LEU A 92 32.78 7.39 12.13
C LEU A 92 33.13 5.98 11.67
N GLU A 93 32.20 5.05 11.85
CA GLU A 93 32.34 3.67 11.37
C GLU A 93 31.84 3.53 9.93
N HIS A 94 30.72 4.17 9.62
CA HIS A 94 30.04 4.10 8.33
C HIS A 94 29.36 5.43 8.00
N LEU A 95 29.03 5.62 6.72
CA LEU A 95 28.12 6.67 6.28
C LEU A 95 26.73 6.07 6.04
N PRO A 96 25.64 6.78 6.40
CA PRO A 96 24.28 6.32 6.17
C PRO A 96 23.98 6.26 4.68
N ILE A 97 23.10 5.32 4.28
CA ILE A 97 22.74 5.09 2.87
C ILE A 97 22.21 6.37 2.19
N SER A 98 21.52 7.24 2.94
CA SER A 98 21.02 8.53 2.42
C SER A 98 22.11 9.51 1.99
N PHE A 99 23.38 9.29 2.33
CA PHE A 99 24.51 10.11 1.87
C PHE A 99 24.58 10.17 0.34
N ALA A 100 24.07 9.14 -0.36
CA ALA A 100 23.86 9.13 -1.81
C ALA A 100 23.02 10.32 -2.34
N ASN A 101 22.16 10.90 -1.51
CA ASN A 101 21.27 12.00 -1.90
C ASN A 101 21.93 13.38 -1.79
N LEU A 102 23.16 13.50 -1.26
CA LEU A 102 23.92 14.74 -1.20
C LEU A 102 24.51 15.13 -2.57
N ARG A 103 23.63 15.31 -3.57
CA ARG A 103 24.01 15.54 -4.98
C ARG A 103 24.78 16.83 -5.23
N ASN A 104 24.67 17.80 -4.33
CA ASN A 104 25.37 19.07 -4.41
C ASN A 104 26.68 19.08 -3.61
N LEU A 105 27.04 17.98 -2.93
CA LEU A 105 28.28 17.91 -2.16
C LEU A 105 29.48 18.01 -3.08
N ARG A 106 30.31 19.02 -2.85
CA ARG A 106 31.48 19.31 -3.68
C ARG A 106 32.76 19.04 -2.94
N TRP A 107 32.79 19.14 -1.62
CA TRP A 107 33.98 18.99 -0.80
C TRP A 107 33.66 18.13 0.42
N LEU A 108 34.52 17.15 0.70
CA LEU A 108 34.37 16.21 1.80
C LEU A 108 35.74 15.82 2.32
N ASP A 109 35.91 15.87 3.64
CA ASP A 109 37.01 15.22 4.34
C ASP A 109 36.47 14.16 5.32
N LEU A 110 37.13 13.01 5.32
CA LEU A 110 36.87 11.85 6.20
C LEU A 110 38.16 11.32 6.82
N LYS A 111 39.28 12.05 6.70
CA LYS A 111 40.56 11.71 7.32
C LYS A 111 40.39 11.54 8.82
N ASP A 112 41.30 10.74 9.39
CA ASP A 112 41.37 10.50 10.83
C ASP A 112 40.07 9.98 11.45
N ASN A 113 39.26 9.28 10.64
CA ASN A 113 38.23 8.36 11.11
C ASN A 113 38.80 6.94 11.09
N ASP A 114 39.34 6.49 12.23
CA ASP A 114 40.08 5.23 12.32
C ASP A 114 39.20 3.99 12.19
N ASN A 115 37.96 4.08 12.67
CA ASN A 115 36.99 2.99 12.62
C ASN A 115 36.22 2.91 11.28
N LEU A 116 36.48 3.83 10.35
CA LEU A 116 35.76 3.91 9.08
C LEU A 116 35.96 2.63 8.26
N ASP A 117 34.86 2.12 7.71
CA ASP A 117 34.87 0.95 6.82
C ASP A 117 36.01 1.02 5.79
N LYS A 118 36.72 -0.11 5.65
CA LYS A 118 37.96 -0.17 4.85
C LYS A 118 37.72 0.13 3.38
N ASP A 119 36.60 -0.30 2.82
CA ASP A 119 36.27 -0.04 1.42
C ASP A 119 35.90 1.43 1.23
N LEU A 120 35.14 2.00 2.17
CA LEU A 120 34.81 3.42 2.17
C LEU A 120 36.06 4.31 2.33
N LYS A 121 36.98 3.97 3.24
CA LYS A 121 38.26 4.67 3.44
C LYS A 121 39.11 4.64 2.17
N ARG A 122 39.13 3.51 1.45
CA ARG A 122 39.81 3.37 0.16
C ARG A 122 39.16 4.24 -0.93
N VAL A 123 37.83 4.32 -0.96
CA VAL A 123 37.08 5.15 -1.93
C VAL A 123 37.28 6.64 -1.66
N ALA A 124 37.23 7.05 -0.38
CA ALA A 124 37.43 8.43 0.04
C ALA A 124 38.82 8.94 -0.38
N GLY A 125 39.86 8.12 -0.16
CA GLY A 125 41.24 8.46 -0.46
C GLY A 125 41.76 9.59 0.43
N ASP A 126 42.82 10.26 -0.02
CA ASP A 126 43.38 11.41 0.69
C ASP A 126 42.61 12.70 0.39
N CYS A 127 42.76 13.68 1.29
CA CYS A 127 42.23 15.04 1.20
C CYS A 127 43.31 16.02 1.72
N LEU A 128 44.51 15.99 1.11
CA LEU A 128 45.62 16.88 1.51
C LEU A 128 45.51 18.29 0.91
N ASP A 129 44.70 18.42 -0.14
CA ASP A 129 44.44 19.67 -0.83
C ASP A 129 42.99 19.73 -1.29
N ASP A 130 42.51 20.93 -1.58
CA ASP A 130 41.13 21.19 -1.99
C ASP A 130 40.70 20.41 -3.25
N LYS A 131 41.62 20.07 -4.17
CA LYS A 131 41.30 19.22 -5.32
C LYS A 131 41.03 17.78 -4.89
N GLN A 132 41.85 17.23 -4.00
CA GLN A 132 41.69 15.88 -3.47
C GLN A 132 40.38 15.73 -2.69
N CYS A 133 40.05 16.70 -1.84
CA CYS A 133 38.81 16.71 -1.06
C CYS A 133 37.55 16.81 -1.94
N ARG A 134 37.63 17.54 -3.06
CA ARG A 134 36.54 17.53 -4.04
C ARG A 134 36.36 16.18 -4.71
N GLU A 135 37.45 15.50 -4.99
CA GLU A 135 37.39 14.18 -5.60
C GLU A 135 36.95 13.11 -4.60
N CYS A 136 37.31 13.24 -3.33
CA CYS A 136 36.74 12.48 -2.22
C CYS A 136 35.21 12.58 -2.22
N ALA A 137 34.65 13.80 -2.19
CA ALA A 137 33.20 14.00 -2.22
C ALA A 137 32.52 13.28 -3.39
N LYS A 138 33.04 13.45 -4.61
CA LYS A 138 32.48 12.79 -5.80
C LYS A 138 32.53 11.27 -5.71
N ARG A 139 33.68 10.71 -5.33
CA ARG A 139 33.89 9.25 -5.22
C ARG A 139 32.97 8.64 -4.16
N VAL A 140 32.89 9.26 -2.99
CA VAL A 140 32.07 8.79 -1.87
C VAL A 140 30.59 8.85 -2.24
N VAL A 141 30.10 9.97 -2.78
CA VAL A 141 28.68 10.07 -3.19
C VAL A 141 28.34 9.06 -4.29
N ALA A 142 29.23 8.84 -5.27
CA ALA A 142 29.05 7.82 -6.30
C ALA A 142 29.01 6.40 -5.72
N TYR A 143 29.91 6.09 -4.78
CA TYR A 143 29.95 4.80 -4.09
C TYR A 143 28.69 4.55 -3.28
N MET A 144 28.24 5.54 -2.49
CA MET A 144 27.00 5.46 -1.73
C MET A 144 25.78 5.30 -2.64
N SER A 145 25.77 5.98 -3.80
CA SER A 145 24.71 5.83 -4.81
C SER A 145 24.65 4.43 -5.42
N ALA A 146 25.80 3.80 -5.65
CA ALA A 146 25.86 2.42 -6.11
C ALA A 146 25.30 1.45 -5.06
N ILE A 147 25.67 1.62 -3.79
CA ILE A 147 25.13 0.82 -2.67
C ILE A 147 23.61 1.00 -2.54
N GLN A 148 23.11 2.23 -2.60
CA GLN A 148 21.67 2.53 -2.57
C GLN A 148 20.94 1.79 -3.70
N THR A 149 21.47 1.86 -4.93
CA THR A 149 20.86 1.23 -6.11
C THR A 149 20.83 -0.30 -5.98
N GLU A 150 21.91 -0.90 -5.47
CA GLU A 150 22.01 -2.34 -5.21
C GLU A 150 20.96 -2.77 -4.17
N LEU A 151 20.85 -2.04 -3.05
CA LEU A 151 19.89 -2.32 -1.99
C LEU A 151 18.44 -2.21 -2.48
N GLU A 152 18.12 -1.18 -3.27
CA GLU A 152 16.80 -1.00 -3.88
C GLU A 152 16.47 -2.12 -4.85
N THR A 153 17.42 -2.50 -5.70
CA THR A 153 17.28 -3.62 -6.65
C THR A 153 17.02 -4.92 -5.90
N GLN A 154 17.73 -5.18 -4.80
CA GLN A 154 17.51 -6.36 -3.97
C GLN A 154 16.14 -6.34 -3.29
N LYS A 155 15.69 -5.19 -2.79
CA LYS A 155 14.34 -5.02 -2.22
C LYS A 155 13.25 -5.30 -3.26
N LEU A 156 13.38 -4.76 -4.48
CA LEU A 156 12.44 -4.99 -5.58
C LEU A 156 12.39 -6.48 -5.98
N LYS A 157 13.55 -7.14 -6.12
CA LYS A 157 13.61 -8.59 -6.42
C LYS A 157 12.93 -9.44 -5.34
N LYS A 158 13.11 -9.11 -4.05
CA LYS A 158 12.43 -9.79 -2.93
C LYS A 158 10.91 -9.59 -3.02
N LEU A 159 10.47 -8.37 -3.22
CA LEU A 159 9.05 -8.03 -3.36
C LEU A 159 8.40 -8.74 -4.56
N GLU A 160 9.07 -8.82 -5.71
CA GLU A 160 8.57 -9.57 -6.86
C GLU A 160 8.44 -11.07 -6.58
N LYS A 161 9.42 -11.66 -5.89
CA LYS A 161 9.38 -13.07 -5.50
C LYS A 161 8.21 -13.34 -4.55
N GLU A 162 7.93 -12.42 -3.63
CA GLU A 162 6.78 -12.50 -2.72
C GLU A 162 5.46 -12.37 -3.47
N LYS A 163 5.33 -11.39 -4.38
CA LYS A 163 4.14 -11.23 -5.24
C LYS A 163 3.88 -12.47 -6.09
N LYS A 164 4.90 -13.05 -6.72
CA LYS A 164 4.77 -14.30 -7.50
C LYS A 164 4.31 -15.47 -6.63
N LYS A 165 4.87 -15.62 -5.41
CA LYS A 165 4.44 -16.64 -4.45
C LYS A 165 2.99 -16.42 -3.98
N ALA A 166 2.61 -15.18 -3.70
CA ALA A 166 1.24 -14.83 -3.31
C ALA A 166 0.24 -15.17 -4.42
N ALA A 167 0.51 -14.74 -5.66
CA ALA A 167 -0.32 -15.06 -6.82
C ALA A 167 -0.43 -16.57 -7.08
N ALA A 168 0.65 -17.33 -6.90
CA ALA A 168 0.62 -18.79 -7.04
C ALA A 168 -0.23 -19.45 -5.94
N ARG A 169 -0.13 -18.96 -4.69
CA ARG A 169 -0.97 -19.43 -3.57
C ARG A 169 -2.45 -19.11 -3.82
N GLU A 170 -2.75 -17.91 -4.30
CA GLU A 170 -4.11 -17.49 -4.65
C GLU A 170 -4.70 -18.36 -5.75
N LYS A 171 -3.97 -18.57 -6.85
CA LYS A 171 -4.39 -19.48 -7.95
C LYS A 171 -4.66 -20.90 -7.44
N LYS A 172 -3.81 -21.44 -6.56
CA LYS A 172 -4.02 -22.77 -5.96
C LYS A 172 -5.25 -22.80 -5.06
N GLN A 173 -5.49 -21.76 -4.27
CA GLN A 173 -6.68 -21.64 -3.43
C GLN A 173 -7.95 -21.52 -4.29
N GLU A 174 -7.91 -20.74 -5.37
CA GLU A 174 -9.04 -20.60 -6.30
C GLU A 174 -9.35 -21.92 -7.01
N ALA A 175 -8.33 -22.62 -7.52
CA ALA A 175 -8.49 -23.94 -8.11
C ALA A 175 -9.14 -24.92 -7.13
N LEU A 176 -8.65 -24.96 -5.88
CA LEU A 176 -9.24 -25.78 -4.83
C LEU A 176 -10.69 -25.40 -4.51
N ARG A 177 -11.02 -24.10 -4.52
CA ARG A 177 -12.41 -23.63 -4.32
C ARG A 177 -13.31 -24.06 -5.47
N LYS A 178 -12.86 -23.94 -6.72
CA LYS A 178 -13.60 -24.39 -7.91
C LYS A 178 -13.81 -25.90 -7.88
N GLU A 179 -12.78 -26.68 -7.55
CA GLU A 179 -12.89 -28.13 -7.41
C GLU A 179 -13.90 -28.54 -6.33
N LYS A 180 -13.87 -27.90 -5.16
CA LYS A 180 -14.87 -28.11 -4.10
C LYS A 180 -16.29 -27.75 -4.55
N GLN A 181 -16.45 -26.69 -5.35
CA GLN A 181 -17.76 -26.31 -5.90
C GLN A 181 -18.29 -27.35 -6.90
N VAL A 182 -17.45 -27.80 -7.84
CA VAL A 182 -17.80 -28.85 -8.81
C VAL A 182 -18.15 -30.15 -8.09
N GLN A 183 -17.36 -30.55 -7.09
CA GLN A 183 -17.65 -31.76 -6.31
C GLN A 183 -19.00 -31.66 -5.59
N LYS A 184 -19.32 -30.50 -5.01
CA LYS A 184 -20.61 -30.25 -4.35
C LYS A 184 -21.78 -30.26 -5.35
N GLN A 185 -21.58 -29.76 -6.56
CA GLN A 185 -22.59 -29.81 -7.64
C GLN A 185 -22.82 -31.25 -8.11
N LEU A 186 -21.76 -32.01 -8.35
CA LEU A 186 -21.84 -33.41 -8.75
C LEU A 186 -22.53 -34.27 -7.67
N GLU A 187 -22.24 -34.04 -6.39
CA GLU A 187 -22.91 -34.74 -5.29
C GLU A 187 -24.41 -34.40 -5.22
N ARG A 188 -24.78 -33.13 -5.44
CA ARG A 188 -26.19 -32.72 -5.51
C ARG A 188 -26.90 -33.38 -6.69
N GLN A 189 -26.29 -33.40 -7.88
CA GLN A 189 -26.84 -34.06 -9.06
C GLN A 189 -27.06 -35.55 -8.82
N LYS A 190 -26.05 -36.26 -8.28
CA LYS A 190 -26.18 -37.69 -7.92
C LYS A 190 -27.35 -37.94 -6.96
N LYS A 191 -27.48 -37.12 -5.90
CA LYS A 191 -28.60 -37.23 -4.96
C LYS A 191 -29.96 -37.00 -5.63
N THR A 192 -30.06 -36.05 -6.56
CA THR A 192 -31.28 -35.80 -7.34
C THR A 192 -31.61 -36.96 -8.26
N GLU A 193 -30.62 -37.49 -8.99
CA GLU A 193 -30.78 -38.65 -9.89
C GLU A 193 -31.22 -39.92 -9.13
N GLU A 194 -30.59 -40.20 -7.98
CA GLU A 194 -30.97 -41.31 -7.10
C GLU A 194 -32.41 -41.18 -6.61
N TYR A 195 -32.82 -39.96 -6.22
CA TYR A 195 -34.18 -39.67 -5.79
C TYR A 195 -35.20 -39.88 -6.93
N GLU A 196 -34.92 -39.35 -8.12
CA GLU A 196 -35.79 -39.51 -9.30
C GLU A 196 -35.92 -40.98 -9.73
N ALA A 197 -34.81 -41.72 -9.74
CA ALA A 197 -34.81 -43.15 -10.05
C ALA A 197 -35.63 -43.96 -9.03
N ALA A 198 -35.52 -43.64 -7.74
CA ALA A 198 -36.32 -44.26 -6.69
C ALA A 198 -37.82 -43.99 -6.87
N MET A 199 -38.18 -42.75 -7.25
CA MET A 199 -39.57 -42.38 -7.54
C MET A 199 -40.11 -43.07 -8.80
N ALA A 200 -39.33 -43.13 -9.88
CA ALA A 200 -39.71 -43.86 -11.09
C ALA A 200 -39.88 -45.37 -10.84
N ALA A 201 -39.03 -45.97 -10.01
CA ALA A 201 -39.16 -47.36 -9.60
C ALA A 201 -40.43 -47.63 -8.79
N LYS A 202 -40.83 -46.67 -7.91
CA LYS A 202 -42.13 -46.73 -7.21
C LYS A 202 -43.30 -46.68 -8.19
N ARG A 203 -43.32 -45.71 -9.12
CA ARG A 203 -44.36 -45.61 -10.16
C ARG A 203 -44.47 -46.88 -10.99
N ARG A 204 -43.36 -47.46 -11.45
CA ARG A 204 -43.36 -48.74 -12.19
C ARG A 204 -43.90 -49.91 -11.36
N LYS A 205 -43.68 -49.93 -10.04
CA LYS A 205 -44.26 -50.95 -9.15
C LYS A 205 -45.78 -50.76 -9.02
N GLU A 206 -46.25 -49.53 -8.92
CA GLU A 206 -47.67 -49.16 -8.89
C GLU A 206 -48.35 -49.51 -10.21
N GLU A 207 -47.81 -49.10 -11.36
CA GLU A 207 -48.31 -49.47 -12.69
C GLU A 207 -48.35 -51.00 -12.89
N LYS A 208 -47.35 -51.74 -12.39
CA LYS A 208 -47.37 -53.21 -12.42
C LYS A 208 -48.47 -53.79 -11.53
N LYS A 209 -48.76 -53.18 -10.38
CA LYS A 209 -49.91 -53.56 -9.53
C LYS A 209 -51.23 -53.25 -10.24
N GLU A 210 -51.37 -52.07 -10.82
CA GLU A 210 -52.56 -51.67 -11.57
C GLU A 210 -52.79 -52.56 -12.80
N ARG A 211 -51.76 -52.90 -13.58
CA ARG A 211 -51.88 -53.85 -14.70
C ARG A 211 -52.26 -55.26 -14.25
N LYS A 212 -51.79 -55.71 -13.07
CA LYS A 212 -52.24 -56.99 -12.48
C LYS A 212 -53.72 -56.92 -12.07
N ASN A 213 -54.15 -55.81 -11.49
CA ASN A 213 -55.55 -55.58 -11.11
C ASN A 213 -56.47 -55.41 -12.35
N ALA A 214 -56.02 -54.73 -13.40
CA ALA A 214 -56.76 -54.55 -14.65
C ALA A 214 -56.89 -55.85 -15.46
N LYS A 215 -55.87 -56.72 -15.44
CA LYS A 215 -55.98 -58.09 -15.99
C LYS A 215 -56.94 -58.98 -15.18
N ALA A 216 -57.15 -58.69 -13.90
CA ALA A 216 -58.20 -59.33 -13.09
C ALA A 216 -59.60 -58.74 -13.37
N ALA A 217 -59.70 -57.51 -13.91
CA ALA A 217 -60.95 -56.83 -14.23
C ALA A 217 -61.40 -56.99 -15.70
N GLY A 218 -60.72 -57.81 -16.50
CA GLY A 218 -61.06 -58.09 -17.89
C GLY A 218 -62.23 -59.08 -18.07
N GLN A 219 -63.40 -58.78 -17.51
CA GLN A 219 -64.72 -59.20 -18.00
C GLN A 219 -65.76 -58.12 -17.65
N LYS A 220 -66.42 -57.58 -18.70
CA LYS A 220 -67.63 -56.71 -18.76
C LYS A 220 -67.46 -55.19 -18.98
N ALA A 221 -67.55 -54.82 -20.26
CA ALA A 221 -68.62 -54.05 -20.94
C ALA A 221 -68.77 -52.50 -20.82
N ASN A 222 -68.69 -51.86 -22.01
CA ASN A 222 -69.56 -50.87 -22.71
C ASN A 222 -69.98 -49.48 -22.14
N GLY A 223 -69.98 -48.50 -23.08
CA GLY A 223 -70.87 -47.31 -23.16
C GLY A 223 -70.24 -45.96 -22.77
N VAL A 224 -69.78 -45.09 -23.70
CA VAL A 224 -70.50 -43.95 -24.37
C VAL A 224 -71.00 -42.89 -23.35
N GLN A 225 -70.75 -41.57 -23.37
CA GLN A 225 -70.62 -40.53 -24.43
C GLN A 225 -70.00 -39.22 -23.85
N HIS A 226 -69.55 -38.32 -24.75
CA HIS A 226 -68.99 -36.98 -24.52
C HIS A 226 -69.97 -35.92 -23.95
N THR A 227 -69.45 -34.89 -23.25
CA THR A 227 -69.68 -33.46 -23.60
C THR A 227 -68.58 -32.54 -23.03
N PRO A 228 -68.37 -31.33 -23.60
CA PRO A 228 -67.17 -30.49 -23.39
C PRO A 228 -67.46 -29.15 -22.69
N VAL A 229 -66.65 -28.72 -21.71
CA VAL A 229 -66.69 -27.31 -21.21
C VAL A 229 -65.31 -26.79 -20.80
N LYS A 230 -64.78 -25.91 -21.66
CA LYS A 230 -64.05 -24.64 -21.45
C LYS A 230 -63.03 -24.52 -20.29
N THR A 231 -61.76 -24.39 -20.66
CA THR A 231 -60.76 -23.60 -19.91
C THR A 231 -60.49 -22.28 -20.65
N LYS A 232 -60.92 -21.16 -20.04
CA LYS A 232 -60.36 -19.82 -20.29
C LYS A 232 -59.01 -19.77 -19.54
N SER A 233 -57.88 -19.59 -20.21
CA SER A 233 -57.29 -18.32 -20.61
C SER A 233 -57.03 -17.35 -19.46
N GLY A 234 -55.75 -17.13 -19.15
CA GLY A 234 -55.23 -15.79 -18.87
C GLY A 234 -54.70 -15.53 -17.47
N SER A 235 -53.41 -15.15 -17.44
CA SER A 235 -52.80 -14.23 -16.46
C SER A 235 -52.37 -14.80 -15.10
N SER A 236 -51.21 -15.47 -15.06
CA SER A 236 -50.43 -15.62 -13.82
C SER A 236 -48.92 -15.54 -14.09
N CYS A 237 -48.50 -14.47 -14.77
CA CYS A 237 -47.07 -14.13 -14.90
C CYS A 237 -46.82 -12.72 -14.34
N LEU A 238 -47.72 -11.78 -14.62
CA LEU A 238 -47.64 -10.41 -14.11
C LEU A 238 -47.71 -10.34 -12.57
N VAL A 239 -48.59 -11.11 -11.95
CA VAL A 239 -48.77 -11.12 -10.47
C VAL A 239 -47.54 -11.71 -9.77
N VAL A 240 -46.95 -12.77 -10.33
CA VAL A 240 -45.73 -13.40 -9.79
C VAL A 240 -44.52 -12.46 -9.93
N PHE A 241 -44.46 -11.69 -11.02
CA PHE A 241 -43.39 -10.72 -11.22
C PHE A 241 -43.54 -9.52 -10.28
N ILE A 242 -44.75 -9.01 -10.07
CA ILE A 242 -45.02 -7.92 -9.13
C ILE A 242 -44.71 -8.37 -7.69
N THR A 243 -45.11 -9.58 -7.29
CA THR A 243 -44.79 -10.07 -5.94
C THR A 243 -43.30 -10.32 -5.74
N LEU A 244 -42.57 -10.81 -6.76
CA LEU A 244 -41.11 -10.95 -6.71
C LEU A 244 -40.41 -9.58 -6.62
N CYS A 245 -40.86 -8.58 -7.38
CA CYS A 245 -40.29 -7.24 -7.30
C CYS A 245 -40.54 -6.59 -5.94
N VAL A 246 -41.75 -6.72 -5.38
CA VAL A 246 -42.08 -6.16 -4.06
C VAL A 246 -41.28 -6.83 -2.94
N THR A 247 -41.06 -8.15 -3.00
CA THR A 247 -40.24 -8.84 -1.99
C THR A 247 -38.76 -8.47 -2.08
N LEU A 248 -38.22 -8.32 -3.30
CA LEU A 248 -36.84 -7.88 -3.49
C LEU A 248 -36.62 -6.44 -3.01
N VAL A 249 -37.58 -5.53 -3.24
CA VAL A 249 -37.53 -4.15 -2.73
C VAL A 249 -37.60 -4.13 -1.19
N ALA A 250 -38.48 -4.94 -0.59
CA ALA A 250 -38.59 -5.02 0.87
C ALA A 250 -37.32 -5.58 1.53
N LEU A 251 -36.68 -6.58 0.91
CA LEU A 251 -35.39 -7.12 1.36
C LEU A 251 -34.27 -6.08 1.22
N GLY A 252 -34.25 -5.33 0.12
CA GLY A 252 -33.28 -4.24 -0.09
C GLY A 252 -33.42 -3.14 0.96
N LEU A 253 -34.64 -2.71 1.28
CA LEU A 253 -34.91 -1.72 2.32
C LEU A 253 -34.56 -2.24 3.71
N GLY A 254 -34.85 -3.52 4.01
CA GLY A 254 -34.48 -4.14 5.29
C GLY A 254 -32.96 -4.20 5.49
N ILE A 255 -32.20 -4.55 4.44
CA ILE A 255 -30.73 -4.55 4.46
C ILE A 255 -30.20 -3.13 4.62
N TYR A 256 -30.80 -2.15 3.95
CA TYR A 256 -30.44 -0.73 4.08
C TYR A 256 -30.60 -0.23 5.54
N PHE A 257 -31.78 -0.44 6.15
CA PHE A 257 -32.01 -0.06 7.55
C PHE A 257 -31.12 -0.81 8.54
N PHE A 258 -30.84 -2.08 8.30
CA PHE A 258 -29.92 -2.88 9.12
C PHE A 258 -28.49 -2.31 9.06
N CYS A 259 -28.01 -1.93 7.88
CA CYS A 259 -26.69 -1.34 7.69
C CYS A 259 -26.56 0.10 8.19
N GLU A 260 -27.66 0.86 8.22
CA GLU A 260 -27.70 2.19 8.85
C GLU A 260 -27.57 2.09 10.38
N SER A 261 -28.10 1.01 10.97
CA SER A 261 -28.06 0.78 12.42
C SER A 261 -26.74 0.17 12.93
N ASP A 262 -25.99 -0.57 12.10
CA ASP A 262 -24.72 -1.21 12.49
C ASP A 262 -23.63 -1.05 11.42
N LYS A 263 -22.97 0.11 11.45
CA LYS A 263 -21.96 0.54 10.46
C LYS A 263 -20.64 -0.24 10.53
N ALA A 264 -20.44 -1.08 11.55
CA ALA A 264 -19.19 -1.83 11.75
C ALA A 264 -19.19 -3.21 11.06
N ASN A 265 -20.33 -3.66 10.53
CA ASN A 265 -20.43 -4.96 9.85
C ASN A 265 -19.79 -4.91 8.46
N ALA A 266 -18.90 -5.86 8.17
CA ALA A 266 -18.14 -5.92 6.91
C ALA A 266 -19.04 -5.96 5.64
N LEU A 267 -20.21 -6.60 5.71
CA LEU A 267 -21.18 -6.64 4.61
C LEU A 267 -21.79 -5.27 4.28
N CYS A 268 -21.89 -4.39 5.27
CA CYS A 268 -22.43 -3.04 5.11
C CYS A 268 -21.41 -2.07 4.52
N VAL A 269 -20.12 -2.28 4.79
CA VAL A 269 -19.02 -1.50 4.20
C VAL A 269 -18.97 -1.73 2.68
N ASP A 270 -19.07 -2.98 2.23
CA ASP A 270 -19.10 -3.32 0.80
C ASP A 270 -20.36 -2.76 0.11
N LEU A 271 -21.52 -2.81 0.78
CA LEU A 271 -22.76 -2.27 0.24
C LEU A 271 -22.73 -0.73 0.11
N GLN A 272 -22.16 -0.04 1.10
CA GLN A 272 -22.02 1.41 1.08
C GLN A 272 -21.11 1.87 -0.06
N TRP A 273 -19.99 1.16 -0.30
CA TRP A 273 -19.10 1.46 -1.42
C TRP A 273 -19.79 1.31 -2.78
N VAL A 274 -20.62 0.27 -2.95
CA VAL A 274 -21.40 0.07 -4.18
C VAL A 274 -22.43 1.19 -4.37
N ILE A 275 -23.15 1.58 -3.31
CA ILE A 275 -24.12 2.68 -3.36
C ILE A 275 -23.42 3.98 -3.75
N ASP A 276 -22.30 4.32 -3.10
CA ASP A 276 -21.54 5.54 -3.37
C ASP A 276 -21.01 5.56 -4.81
N THR A 277 -20.54 4.41 -5.32
CA THR A 277 -20.06 4.27 -6.71
C THR A 277 -21.19 4.47 -7.73
N VAL A 278 -22.38 3.92 -7.47
CA VAL A 278 -23.54 4.07 -8.37
C VAL A 278 -24.06 5.51 -8.33
N VAL A 279 -24.15 6.12 -7.15
CA VAL A 279 -24.62 7.51 -6.98
C VAL A 279 -23.67 8.49 -7.66
N THR A 280 -22.35 8.36 -7.45
CA THR A 280 -21.34 9.21 -8.09
C THR A 280 -21.38 9.07 -9.62
N THR A 281 -21.38 7.84 -10.14
CA THR A 281 -21.46 7.59 -11.59
C THR A 281 -22.74 8.17 -12.21
N THR A 282 -23.87 8.08 -11.51
CA THR A 282 -25.16 8.62 -11.99
C THR A 282 -25.17 10.14 -11.95
N LYS A 283 -24.56 10.75 -10.92
CA LYS A 283 -24.42 12.20 -10.79
C LYS A 283 -23.51 12.77 -11.89
N GLU A 284 -22.41 12.09 -12.21
CA GLU A 284 -21.51 12.47 -13.31
C GLU A 284 -22.22 12.39 -14.67
N ARG A 285 -22.96 11.31 -14.93
CA ARG A 285 -23.72 11.15 -16.18
C ARG A 285 -24.84 12.18 -16.35
N THR A 286 -25.55 12.50 -15.27
CA THR A 286 -26.61 13.54 -15.30
C THR A 286 -26.02 14.94 -15.47
N GLN A 287 -24.86 15.21 -14.89
CA GLN A 287 -24.13 16.46 -15.10
C GLN A 287 -23.64 16.59 -16.55
N GLN A 288 -23.02 15.55 -17.11
CA GLN A 288 -22.64 15.51 -18.52
C GLN A 288 -23.82 15.69 -19.47
N LEU A 289 -25.00 15.15 -19.13
CA LEU A 289 -26.21 15.36 -19.92
C LEU A 289 -26.69 16.82 -19.85
N ARG A 290 -26.66 17.45 -18.66
CA ARG A 290 -27.01 18.86 -18.48
C ARG A 290 -26.07 19.77 -19.27
N ASP A 291 -24.77 19.52 -19.19
CA ASP A 291 -23.76 20.34 -19.88
C ASP A 291 -23.90 20.20 -21.41
N LYS A 292 -24.22 19.00 -21.90
CA LYS A 292 -24.58 18.78 -23.32
C LYS A 292 -25.84 19.54 -23.72
N ILE A 293 -26.91 19.46 -22.93
CA ILE A 293 -28.17 20.16 -23.23
C ILE A 293 -27.96 21.68 -23.23
N ALA A 294 -27.15 22.21 -22.30
CA ALA A 294 -26.79 23.63 -22.26
C ALA A 294 -25.96 24.10 -23.47
N SER A 295 -25.25 23.19 -24.16
CA SER A 295 -24.53 23.53 -25.39
C SER A 295 -25.40 23.62 -26.64
N TYR A 296 -26.67 23.16 -26.57
CA TYR A 296 -27.63 23.20 -27.67
C TYR A 296 -28.70 24.30 -27.54
N MET A 297 -28.71 25.05 -26.43
CA MET A 297 -29.58 26.21 -26.20
C MET A 297 -28.75 27.49 -26.25
#